data_AF-A0A1C5BY51-F1
#
_entry.id   AF-A0A1C5BY51-F1
#
_cell.length_a   1.000
_cell.length_b   1.000
_cell.length_c   1.000
_cell.angle_alpha   90.00
_cell.angle_beta   90.00
_cell.angle_gamma   90.00
#
_symmetry.space_group_name_H-M   'P 1'
#
loop_
_entity.id
_entity.type
_entity.pdbx_description
1 polymer ?
#
loop_
_entity_poly.entity_id
_entity_poly.type
_entity_poly.pdbx_seq_one_letter_code
_entity_poly.pdbx_strand_id
1 'polypeptide(L)' 'MPSSVSADRPAAQPPGHDPVEALITQARRLKGDVDAVRRDVRCDDMDPEERWQRALYDLALHQLDDLDAHLAQLRN' A
#
# COMPACT_ATOMS: atom_id res chain seq x y z
N MET A 1 -9.90 -29.65 -20.01
CA MET A 1 -8.63 -29.32 -19.34
C MET A 1 -8.58 -27.81 -19.16
N PRO A 2 -8.88 -27.25 -17.97
CA PRO A 2 -8.47 -25.88 -17.66
C PRO A 2 -7.16 -25.91 -16.89
N SER A 3 -6.13 -25.31 -17.48
CA SER A 3 -4.84 -25.04 -16.84
C SER A 3 -5.04 -24.04 -15.71
N SER A 4 -4.69 -24.44 -14.50
CA SER A 4 -4.71 -23.60 -13.30
C SER A 4 -3.69 -22.47 -13.47
N VAL A 5 -4.18 -21.26 -13.75
CA VAL A 5 -3.44 -20.03 -13.48
C VAL A 5 -3.16 -19.99 -11.99
N SER A 6 -1.91 -20.29 -11.63
CA SER A 6 -1.36 -20.01 -10.30
C SER A 6 -1.01 -18.53 -10.27
N ALA A 7 -2.02 -17.67 -10.23
CA ALA A 7 -1.84 -16.26 -9.88
C ALA A 7 -2.39 -16.08 -8.47
N ASP A 8 -1.53 -15.56 -7.60
CA ASP A 8 -1.84 -15.09 -6.25
C ASP A 8 -2.21 -16.16 -5.22
N ARG A 9 -1.24 -17.02 -4.90
CA ARG A 9 -1.20 -17.64 -3.57
C ARG A 9 -0.68 -16.56 -2.61
N PRO A 10 -1.47 -16.08 -1.62
CA PRO A 10 -0.90 -15.31 -0.53
C PRO A 10 0.17 -16.20 0.09
N ALA A 11 1.43 -15.73 0.07
CA ALA A 11 2.53 -16.44 0.69
C ALA A 11 2.09 -16.87 2.08
N ALA A 12 2.20 -18.17 2.38
CA ALA A 12 1.77 -18.76 3.64
C ALA A 12 2.34 -17.92 4.79
N GLN A 13 1.47 -17.17 5.48
CA GLN A 13 1.88 -16.40 6.64
C GLN A 13 2.37 -17.39 7.69
N PRO A 14 3.63 -17.29 8.16
CA PRO A 14 4.13 -18.19 9.18
C PRO A 14 3.25 -18.06 10.44
N PRO A 15 2.80 -19.18 11.04
CA PRO A 15 1.97 -19.17 12.23
C PRO A 15 2.83 -18.65 13.40
N GLY A 16 2.66 -17.38 13.74
CA GLY A 16 3.45 -16.71 14.78
C GLY A 16 3.57 -15.20 14.61
N HIS A 17 3.15 -14.63 13.48
CA HIS A 17 3.06 -13.17 13.36
C HIS A 17 1.76 -12.69 13.99
N ASP A 18 1.88 -11.77 14.94
CA ASP A 18 0.74 -11.06 15.51
C ASP A 18 -0.08 -10.43 14.37
N PRO A 19 -1.42 -10.57 14.36
CA PRO A 19 -2.26 -10.03 13.28
C PRO A 19 -2.05 -8.52 13.09
N VAL A 20 -1.68 -7.78 14.13
CA VAL A 20 -1.34 -6.35 14.06
C VAL A 20 -0.02 -6.16 13.30
N GLU A 21 0.99 -6.98 13.55
CA GLU A 21 2.27 -6.93 12.81
C GLU A 21 2.12 -7.30 11.32
N ALA A 22 1.20 -8.21 10.99
CA ALA A 22 0.85 -8.50 9.60
C ALA A 22 0.20 -7.28 8.91
N LEU A 23 -0.70 -6.58 9.61
CA LEU A 23 -1.34 -5.36 9.11
C LEU A 23 -0.34 -4.20 8.97
N ILE A 24 0.58 -4.01 9.91
CA ILE A 24 1.68 -3.03 9.82
C ILE A 24 2.52 -3.29 8.57
N THR A 25 2.93 -4.55 8.36
CA THR A 25 3.72 -4.93 7.19
C THR A 25 2.97 -4.70 5.88
N GLN A 26 1.66 -4.98 5.86
CA GLN A 26 0.81 -4.75 4.70
C GLN A 26 0.61 -3.26 4.40
N ALA A 27 0.40 -2.43 5.42
CA ALA A 27 0.28 -0.98 5.27
C ALA A 27 1.55 -0.36 4.66
N ARG A 28 2.73 -0.79 5.12
CA ARG A 28 4.03 -0.34 4.58
C ARG A 28 4.24 -0.76 3.13
N ARG A 29 3.87 -1.99 2.76
CA ARG A 29 3.91 -2.44 1.35
C ARG A 29 3.00 -1.59 0.48
N LEU A 30 1.74 -1.42 0.89
CA LEU A 30 0.77 -0.63 0.14
C LEU A 30 1.24 0.81 -0.03
N LYS A 31 1.87 1.40 0.99
CA LYS A 31 2.50 2.73 0.89
C LYS A 31 3.57 2.79 -0.20
N GLY A 32 4.42 1.77 -0.28
CA GLY A 32 5.44 1.66 -1.32
C GLY A 32 4.84 1.55 -2.72
N ASP A 33 3.79 0.73 -2.88
CA ASP A 33 3.08 0.57 -4.15
C ASP A 33 2.42 1.87 -4.60
N VAL A 34 1.75 2.58 -3.67
CA VAL A 34 1.11 3.89 -3.94
C VAL A 34 2.17 4.96 -4.29
N ASP A 35 3.31 4.98 -3.61
CA ASP A 35 4.42 5.90 -3.92
C ASP A 35 5.02 5.62 -5.31
N ALA A 36 5.10 4.34 -5.72
CA ALA A 36 5.54 3.95 -7.05
C ALA A 36 4.57 4.45 -8.13
N VAL A 37 3.26 4.25 -7.95
CA VAL A 37 2.23 4.76 -8.88
C VAL A 37 2.28 6.29 -8.96
N ARG A 38 2.41 6.97 -7.82
CA ARG A 38 2.56 8.44 -7.77
C ARG A 38 3.80 8.94 -8.52
N ARG A 39 4.90 8.18 -8.51
CA ARG A 39 6.14 8.53 -9.24
C ARG A 39 6.00 8.30 -10.75
N ASP A 40 5.24 7.30 -11.16
CA ASP A 40 4.98 6.99 -12.57
C ASP A 40 4.12 8.09 -13.25
N VAL A 41 3.18 8.66 -12.48
CA VAL A 41 2.31 9.78 -12.92
C VAL A 41 3.08 11.12 -13.04
N ARG A 42 4.31 11.26 -12.51
CA ARG A 42 5.07 12.54 -12.54
C ARG A 42 5.58 12.97 -13.92
N CYS A 43 5.28 12.25 -15.00
CA CYS A 43 5.87 12.54 -16.31
C CYS A 43 5.28 13.77 -17.03
N ASP A 44 4.14 14.34 -16.61
CA ASP A 44 3.56 15.53 -17.26
C ASP A 44 3.01 16.59 -16.28
N ASP A 45 3.93 17.22 -15.52
CA ASP A 45 3.66 18.25 -14.48
C ASP A 45 2.84 19.49 -14.96
N MET A 46 2.49 19.56 -16.24
CA MET A 46 1.70 20.62 -16.86
C MET A 46 0.18 20.40 -16.70
N ASP A 47 -0.29 19.17 -16.49
CA ASP A 47 -1.72 18.88 -16.47
C ASP A 47 -2.38 19.13 -15.10
N PRO A 48 -3.48 19.91 -15.05
CA PRO A 48 -4.21 20.18 -13.81
C PRO A 48 -4.87 18.92 -13.21
N GLU A 49 -5.19 17.92 -14.03
CA GLU A 49 -5.73 16.63 -13.61
C GLU A 49 -4.66 15.81 -12.85
N GLU A 50 -3.42 15.77 -13.37
CA GLU A 50 -2.30 15.12 -12.69
C GLU A 50 -2.00 15.75 -11.34
N ARG A 51 -2.13 17.08 -11.23
CA ARG A 51 -1.97 17.82 -9.97
C ARG A 51 -3.00 17.41 -8.90
N TRP A 52 -4.25 17.20 -9.31
CA TRP A 52 -5.30 16.72 -8.42
C TRP A 52 -5.11 15.24 -8.06
N GLN A 53 -4.75 14.41 -9.04
CA GLN A 53 -4.48 13.00 -8.83
C GLN A 53 -3.28 12.80 -7.88
N ARG A 54 -2.28 13.67 -7.98
CA ARG A 54 -1.16 13.74 -7.03
C ARG A 54 -1.61 14.09 -5.61
N ALA A 55 -2.51 15.06 -5.46
CA ALA A 55 -3.07 15.39 -4.15
C ALA A 55 -3.87 14.22 -3.55
N LEU A 56 -4.56 13.43 -4.38
CA LEU A 56 -5.22 12.20 -3.91
C LEU A 56 -4.22 11.13 -3.47
N TYR A 57 -3.13 10.93 -4.21
CA TYR A 57 -2.08 10.00 -3.81
C TYR A 57 -1.40 10.45 -2.52
N ASP A 58 -1.12 11.74 -2.36
CA ASP A 58 -0.54 12.28 -1.13
C ASP A 58 -1.49 12.12 0.07
N LEU A 59 -2.81 12.30 -0.13
CA LEU A 59 -3.82 12.01 0.89
C LEU A 59 -3.90 10.51 1.24
N ALA A 60 -3.84 9.63 0.24
CA ALA A 60 -3.85 8.18 0.46
C ALA A 60 -2.60 7.72 1.23
N LEU A 61 -1.42 8.26 0.88
CA LEU A 61 -0.17 7.99 1.60
C LEU A 61 -0.26 8.48 3.05
N HIS A 62 -0.84 9.65 3.28
CA HIS A 62 -1.01 10.18 4.64
C HIS A 62 -1.92 9.29 5.49
N GLN A 63 -3.05 8.84 4.94
CA GLN A 63 -3.95 7.92 5.64
C GLN A 63 -3.31 6.56 5.91
N LEU A 64 -2.43 6.08 5.03
CA LEU A 64 -1.66 4.85 5.27
C LEU A 64 -0.61 5.01 6.36
N ASP A 65 0.05 6.17 6.45
CA ASP A 65 0.97 6.50 7.54
C ASP A 65 0.24 6.59 8.88
N ASP A 66 -0.95 7.21 8.91
CA ASP A 66 -1.79 7.25 10.11
C ASP A 66 -2.23 5.85 10.54
N LEU A 67 -2.59 4.98 9.58
CA LEU A 67 -2.97 3.60 9.86
C LEU A 67 -1.77 2.79 10.42
N ASP A 68 -0.57 2.93 9.85
CA ASP A 68 0.66 2.30 10.39
C ASP A 68 0.92 2.75 11.83
N ALA A 69 0.77 4.04 12.11
CA ALA A 69 0.93 4.61 13.45
C ALA A 69 -0.11 4.09 14.44
N HIS A 70 -1.38 3.96 14.05
CA HIS A 70 -2.43 3.40 14.90
C HIS A 70 -2.22 1.92 15.17
N LEU A 71 -1.81 1.14 14.17
CA LEU A 71 -1.50 -0.29 14.35
C LEU A 71 -0.27 -0.47 15.25
N ALA A 72 0.76 0.36 15.10
CA ALA A 72 1.94 0.34 15.96
C ALA A 72 1.60 0.67 17.43
N GLN A 73 0.57 1.48 17.67
CA GLN A 73 0.04 1.75 19.01
C GLN A 73 -0.71 0.55 19.59
N LEU A 74 -1.51 -0.15 18.77
CA LEU A 74 -2.25 -1.36 19.19
C LEU A 74 -1.35 -2.55 19.55
N ARG A 75 -0.12 -2.56 19.06
CA ARG A 75 0.89 -3.58 19.38
C ARG A 75 1.52 -3.40 20.78
N ASN A 76 1.40 -2.23 21.40
CA ASN A 76 1.88 -1.95 22.77
C ASN A 76 0.78 -2.16 23.82
#